data_AF-A0A6N2S831-F1
#
_entry.id   AF-A0A6N2S831-F1
#
_cell.length_a   1.000
_cell.length_b   1.000
_cell.length_c   1.000
_cell.angle_alpha   90.00
_cell.angle_beta   90.00
_cell.angle_gamma   90.00
#
_symmetry.space_group_name_H-M   'P 1'
#
loop_
_entity.id
_entity.type
_entity.pdbx_description
1 polymer ?
#
loop_
_entity_poly.entity_id
_entity_poly.type
_entity_poly.pdbx_seq_one_letter_code
_entity_poly.pdbx_strand_id
1 'polypeptide(L)' 'MGKVIKLSSEKGKEERLKEILDNLEEVKNNLAELLEEYDKEGNEKTDVLTEALDALEDAHDIVNDVVTEEM' A
#
# COMPACT_ATOMS: atom_id res chain seq x y z
N MET A 1 15.10 -8.71 -3.94
CA MET A 1 14.93 -9.31 -2.59
C MET A 1 13.58 -8.85 -2.08
N GLY A 2 12.57 -9.72 -2.02
CA GLY A 2 11.25 -9.34 -1.53
C GLY A 2 11.30 -9.11 -0.02
N LYS A 3 10.92 -7.90 0.43
CA LYS A 3 10.85 -7.56 1.85
C LYS A 3 9.64 -8.31 2.41
N VAL A 4 9.89 -9.32 3.23
CA VAL A 4 8.83 -10.09 3.90
C VAL A 4 8.30 -9.26 5.06
N ILE A 5 7.05 -8.80 4.97
CA ILE A 5 6.38 -8.09 6.04
C ILE A 5 6.09 -9.08 7.18
N LYS A 6 6.74 -8.89 8.33
CA LYS A 6 6.56 -9.74 9.52
C LYS A 6 5.58 -9.07 10.49
N LEU A 7 4.29 -9.28 10.24
CA LEU A 7 3.26 -8.92 11.22
C LEU A 7 3.43 -9.77 12.49
N SER A 8 3.82 -9.13 13.58
CA SER A 8 4.19 -9.80 14.82
C SER A 8 2.94 -10.27 15.60
N SER A 9 2.84 -11.56 15.93
CA SER A 9 1.67 -12.14 16.62
C SER A 9 1.53 -11.74 18.10
N GLU A 10 2.47 -10.98 18.66
CA GLU A 10 2.44 -10.51 20.06
C GLU A 10 1.90 -9.07 20.19
N LYS A 11 1.76 -8.34 19.06
CA LYS A 11 1.28 -6.95 19.05
C LYS A 11 -0.24 -6.87 19.23
N GLY A 12 -0.71 -5.79 19.87
CA GLY A 12 -2.13 -5.46 19.99
C GLY A 12 -2.77 -5.17 18.62
N LYS A 13 -4.11 -5.24 18.54
CA LYS A 13 -4.85 -5.05 17.27
C LYS A 13 -4.55 -3.69 16.62
N GLU A 14 -4.57 -2.62 17.40
CA GLU A 14 -4.26 -1.26 16.93
C GLU A 14 -2.83 -1.13 16.39
N GLU A 15 -1.86 -1.73 17.07
CA GLU A 15 -0.45 -1.66 16.65
C GLU A 15 -0.23 -2.42 15.34
N ARG A 16 -0.96 -3.54 15.13
CA ARG A 16 -0.93 -4.24 13.84
C ARG A 16 -1.61 -3.44 12.73
N LEU A 17 -2.69 -2.72 13.01
CA LEU A 17 -3.33 -1.87 12.02
C LEU A 17 -2.42 -0.71 11.60
N LYS A 18 -1.71 -0.09 12.55
CA LYS A 18 -0.67 0.92 12.25
C LYS A 18 0.46 0.33 11.40
N GLU A 19 0.93 -0.87 11.74
CA GLU A 19 1.94 -1.55 10.92
C GLU A 19 1.42 -1.86 9.51
N ILE A 20 0.14 -2.22 9.36
CA ILE A 20 -0.49 -2.40 8.04
C ILE A 20 -0.48 -1.07 7.26
N LEU A 21 -0.86 0.06 7.88
CA LEU A 21 -0.81 1.38 7.23
C LEU A 21 0.58 1.74 6.73
N ASP A 22 1.59 1.62 7.60
CA ASP A 22 2.96 1.93 7.25
C ASP A 22 3.44 1.08 6.06
N ASN A 23 3.04 -0.19 6.02
CA ASN A 23 3.38 -1.08 4.91
C ASN A 23 2.61 -0.75 3.62
N LEU A 24 1.31 -0.41 3.72
CA LEU A 24 0.52 -0.01 2.56
C LEU A 24 1.09 1.26 1.92
N GLU A 25 1.49 2.23 2.75
CA GLU A 25 2.15 3.45 2.30
C GLU A 25 3.51 3.15 1.65
N GLU A 26 4.32 2.25 2.21
CA GLU A 26 5.59 1.83 1.60
C GLU A 26 5.36 1.18 0.23
N VAL A 27 4.36 0.29 0.11
CA VAL A 27 4.06 -0.38 -1.17
C VAL A 27 3.51 0.63 -2.19
N LYS A 28 2.69 1.59 -1.78
CA LYS A 28 2.12 2.63 -2.64
C LYS A 28 3.21 3.49 -3.27
N ASN A 29 4.14 3.96 -2.44
CA ASN A 29 5.27 4.76 -2.92
C ASN A 29 6.16 3.97 -3.89
N ASN A 30 6.51 2.73 -3.56
CA ASN A 30 7.30 1.89 -4.45
C ASN A 30 6.58 1.59 -5.78
N LEU A 31 5.26 1.38 -5.75
CA LEU A 31 4.47 1.12 -6.95
C LEU A 31 4.33 2.38 -7.82
N ALA A 32 4.17 3.56 -7.21
CA ALA A 32 4.12 4.83 -7.92
C ALA A 32 5.46 5.15 -8.63
N GLU A 33 6.59 4.92 -7.96
CA GLU A 33 7.92 5.06 -8.58
C GLU A 33 8.07 4.11 -9.78
N LEU A 34 7.64 2.86 -9.62
CA LEU A 34 7.68 1.89 -10.72
C LEU A 34 6.75 2.30 -11.87
N LEU A 35 5.55 2.81 -11.57
CA LEU A 35 4.60 3.29 -12.58
C LEU A 35 5.23 4.40 -13.43
N GLU A 36 5.95 5.34 -12.82
CA GLU A 36 6.64 6.41 -13.54
C GLU A 36 7.70 5.87 -14.52
N GLU A 37 8.39 4.78 -14.17
CA GLU A 37 9.31 4.10 -15.08
C GLU A 37 8.58 3.46 -16.27
N TYR A 38 7.48 2.74 -16.02
CA TYR A 38 6.67 2.09 -17.06
C TYR A 38 5.99 3.11 -18.00
N ASP A 39 5.54 4.26 -17.46
CA ASP A 39 4.92 5.33 -18.24
C ASP A 39 5.93 6.01 -19.19
N LYS A 40 7.16 6.25 -18.72
CA LYS A 40 8.26 6.76 -19.57
C LYS A 40 8.61 5.82 -20.72
N GLU A 41 8.45 4.52 -20.51
CA GLU A 41 8.66 3.50 -21.54
C GLU A 41 7.45 3.35 -22.49
N GLY A 42 6.33 4.02 -22.21
CA GLY A 42 5.09 3.91 -23.00
C GLY A 42 4.48 2.51 -22.94
N ASN A 43 4.59 1.85 -21.79
CA ASN A 43 4.22 0.44 -21.63
C ASN A 43 2.70 0.28 -21.38
N GLU A 44 2.08 -0.68 -22.04
CA GLU A 44 0.65 -1.01 -21.85
C GLU A 44 0.32 -1.51 -20.44
N LYS A 45 1.32 -1.92 -19.65
CA LYS A 45 1.15 -2.33 -18.25
C LYS A 45 0.86 -1.16 -17.32
N THR A 46 1.09 0.08 -17.74
CA THR A 46 0.82 1.27 -16.93
C THR A 46 -0.65 1.32 -16.49
N ASP A 47 -1.60 0.93 -17.36
CA ASP A 47 -3.02 0.89 -17.01
C ASP A 47 -3.29 -0.09 -15.85
N VAL A 48 -2.75 -1.32 -15.94
CA VAL A 48 -2.92 -2.36 -14.92
C VAL A 48 -2.22 -1.97 -13.60
N LEU A 49 -1.06 -1.34 -13.68
CA LEU A 49 -0.33 -0.89 -12.49
C LEU A 49 -1.00 0.33 -11.84
N THR A 50 -1.68 1.19 -12.62
CA THR A 50 -2.50 2.30 -12.10
C THR A 50 -3.69 1.75 -11.34
N GLU A 51 -4.41 0.78 -11.91
CA GLU A 51 -5.52 0.11 -11.21
C GLU A 51 -5.08 -0.55 -9.89
N ALA A 52 -3.88 -1.14 -9.87
CA ALA A 52 -3.32 -1.72 -8.66
C ALA A 52 -2.94 -0.66 -7.60
N LEU A 53 -2.52 0.53 -8.04
CA LEU A 53 -2.20 1.66 -7.16
C LEU A 53 -3.48 2.24 -6.55
N ASP A 54 -4.53 2.42 -7.35
CA ASP A 54 -5.85 2.89 -6.88
C ASP A 54 -6.44 1.92 -5.85
N ALA A 55 -6.40 0.61 -6.13
CA ALA A 55 -6.88 -0.40 -5.18
C ALA A 55 -6.07 -0.42 -3.86
N LEU A 56 -4.80 0.00 -3.92
CA LEU A 56 -3.96 0.11 -2.73
C LEU A 56 -4.26 1.39 -1.93
N GLU A 57 -4.57 2.49 -2.62
CA GLU A 57 -5.06 3.74 -2.00
C GLU A 57 -6.40 3.48 -1.28
N ASP A 58 -7.35 2.83 -1.94
CA ASP A 58 -8.63 2.40 -1.33
C ASP A 58 -8.40 1.54 -0.07
N ALA A 59 -7.49 0.57 -0.14
CA ALA A 59 -7.17 -0.28 0.99
C ALA A 59 -6.50 0.49 2.14
N HIS A 60 -5.60 1.43 1.81
CA HIS A 60 -4.96 2.29 2.78
C HIS A 60 -5.99 3.16 3.52
N ASP A 61 -6.91 3.79 2.78
CA ASP A 61 -7.94 4.65 3.35
C ASP A 61 -8.89 3.89 4.27
N ILE A 62 -9.36 2.71 3.86
CA ILE A 62 -10.21 1.86 4.71
C ILE A 62 -9.49 1.47 6.01
N VAL A 63 -8.21 1.10 5.94
CA VAL A 63 -7.46 0.76 7.16
C VAL A 63 -7.21 2.02 8.00
N ASN A 64 -6.99 3.16 7.36
CA ASN A 64 -6.73 4.43 8.03
C ASN A 64 -7.97 4.86 8.81
N ASP A 65 -9.14 4.80 8.21
CA ASP A 65 -10.43 5.10 8.84
C ASP A 65 -10.67 4.22 10.09
N VAL A 66 -10.30 2.94 10.01
CA VAL A 66 -10.40 2.01 11.15
C VAL A 66 -9.39 2.35 12.26
N VAL A 67 -8.22 2.91 11.92
CA VAL A 67 -7.20 3.32 12.91
C VAL A 67 -7.52 4.67 13.53
N THR A 68 -8.04 5.61 12.73
CA THR A 68 -8.33 6.97 13.17
C THR A 68 -9.70 7.10 13.83
N GLU A 69 -10.60 6.12 13.65
CA GLU A 69 -11.98 6.11 14.16
C GLU A 69 -12.64 7.50 14.04
N GLU A 70 -12.83 8.00 12.82
CA GLU A 70 -13.99 8.86 12.56
C GLU A 70 -15.25 7.96 12.46
N MET A 71 -15.78 7.56 13.62
CA MET A 71 -17.17 7.08 13.76
C MET A 71 -18.13 8.26 13.95
#